data_AF-A0A235J8B9-F1
#
_entry.id   AF-A0A235J8B9-F1
#
_cell.length_a   1.000
_cell.length_b   1.000
_cell.length_c   1.000
_cell.angle_alpha   90.00
_cell.angle_beta   90.00
_cell.angle_gamma   90.00
#
_symmetry.space_group_name_H-M   'P 1'
#
loop_
_entity.id
_entity.type
_entity.pdbx_description
1 polymer ?
#
loop_
_entity_poly.entity_id
_entity_poly.type
_entity_poly.pdbx_seq_one_letter_code
_entity_poly.pdbx_strand_id
1 'polypeptide(L)' 'MNAHKIEIVLTEDGTLTRQGLPFHAGDAVEVIILEAKTPDNQVSLKSQLDTNLYPLHDTQPYRYEDPTEPVALEDWEVLQ' A
#
# COMPACT_ATOMS: atom_id res chain seq x y z
N MET A 1 -17.73 -2.80 14.01
CA MET A 1 -16.81 -2.21 15.01
C MET A 1 -16.15 -1.01 14.35
N ASN A 2 -16.38 0.21 14.88
CA ASN A 2 -15.80 1.43 14.31
C ASN A 2 -14.49 1.72 15.05
N ALA A 3 -13.39 1.85 14.32
CA ALA A 3 -12.07 2.08 14.91
C ALA A 3 -11.57 3.46 14.49
N HIS A 4 -11.22 4.29 15.48
CA HIS A 4 -10.55 5.57 15.27
C HIS A 4 -9.04 5.38 15.50
N LYS A 5 -8.24 5.57 14.45
CA LYS A 5 -6.77 5.50 14.54
C LYS A 5 -6.21 6.90 14.79
N ILE A 6 -5.39 7.02 15.82
CA ILE A 6 -4.65 8.25 16.13
C ILE A 6 -3.18 7.88 16.21
N GLU A 7 -2.35 8.57 15.44
CA GLU A 7 -0.90 8.40 15.48
C GLU A 7 -0.28 9.56 16.28
N ILE A 8 0.67 9.25 17.16
CA ILE A 8 1.41 10.24 17.93
C ILE A 8 2.86 9.80 18.06
N VAL A 9 3.77 10.76 17.96
CA VAL A 9 5.17 10.60 18.35
C VAL A 9 5.28 10.99 19.82
N LEU A 10 5.72 10.06 20.67
CA LEU A 10 6.03 10.38 22.06
C LEU A 10 7.27 11.29 22.08
N THR A 11 7.14 12.46 22.72
CA THR A 11 8.23 13.43 22.85
C THR A 11 9.07 13.22 24.09
N GLU A 12 8.54 12.50 25.08
CA GLU A 12 9.18 12.18 26.33
C GLU A 12 8.81 10.75 26.73
N ASP A 13 9.71 10.09 27.46
CA ASP A 13 9.42 8.79 28.06
C ASP A 13 8.37 8.98 29.16
N GLY A 14 7.20 8.34 29.00
CA GLY A 14 6.19 8.35 30.05
C GLY A 14 4.75 8.36 29.56
N THR A 15 3.96 9.32 30.04
CA THR A 15 2.49 9.27 29.98
C THR A 15 1.95 9.98 28.74
N LEU A 16 1.12 9.27 27.97
CA LEU A 16 0.35 9.84 26.86
C LEU A 16 -1.03 10.29 27.35
N THR A 17 -1.30 11.59 27.35
CA THR A 17 -2.64 12.14 27.66
C THR A 17 -3.32 12.63 26.39
N ARG A 18 -4.53 12.12 26.10
CA ARG A 18 -5.37 12.57 24.98
C ARG A 18 -6.73 13.05 25.48
N GLN A 19 -7.13 14.23 25.02
CA GLN A 19 -8.41 14.87 25.34
C GLN A 19 -9.28 14.94 24.07
N GLY A 20 -10.60 15.00 24.25
CA GLY A 20 -11.54 15.22 23.14
C GLY A 20 -11.73 14.01 22.22
N LEU A 21 -11.55 12.78 22.72
CA LEU A 21 -11.94 11.59 21.97
C LEU A 21 -13.47 11.61 21.75
N PRO A 22 -13.97 11.18 20.57
CA PRO A 22 -15.38 11.26 20.21
C PRO A 22 -16.21 10.14 20.86
N PHE A 23 -16.02 9.91 22.16
CA PHE A 23 -16.74 8.93 22.96
C PHE A 23 -17.55 9.63 24.05
N HIS A 24 -18.69 9.06 24.41
CA HIS A 24 -19.61 9.61 25.40
C HIS A 24 -19.48 8.87 26.73
N ALA A 25 -20.02 9.48 27.79
CA ALA A 25 -20.07 8.83 29.10
C ALA A 25 -20.92 7.56 29.03
N GLY A 26 -20.34 6.43 29.45
CA GLY A 26 -20.98 5.12 29.41
C GLY A 26 -20.57 4.25 28.22
N ASP A 27 -19.84 4.80 27.25
CA ASP A 27 -19.30 4.01 26.14
C ASP A 27 -18.18 3.08 26.64
N ALA A 28 -18.23 1.82 26.22
CA ALA A 28 -17.12 0.90 26.39
C ALA A 28 -16.08 1.14 25.28
N VAL A 29 -14.86 1.51 25.67
CA VAL A 29 -13.78 1.84 24.73
C VAL A 29 -12.61 0.87 24.93
N GLU A 30 -12.10 0.33 23.83
CA GLU A 30 -10.88 -0.48 23.79
C GLU A 30 -9.72 0.38 23.26
N VAL A 31 -8.57 0.34 23.95
CA VAL A 31 -7.37 1.10 23.58
C VAL A 31 -6.28 0.12 23.17
N ILE A 32 -5.81 0.24 21.92
CA ILE A 32 -4.73 -0.58 21.37
C ILE A 32 -3.53 0.34 21.13
N ILE A 33 -2.40 0.02 21.76
CA ILE A 33 -1.14 0.76 21.59
C ILE A 33 -0.21 -0.11 20.74
N LEU A 34 0.20 0.42 19.59
CA LEU A 34 1.15 -0.23 18.68
C LEU A 34 2.36 0.67 18.49
N GLU A 35 3.55 0.08 18.49
CA GLU A 35 4.76 0.77 18.09
C GLU A 35 4.67 1.11 16.58
N ALA A 36 4.64 2.39 16.25
CA ALA A 36 4.68 2.86 14.88
C ALA A 36 6.13 2.81 14.38
N LYS A 37 6.40 2.04 13.33
CA LYS A 37 7.69 2.12 12.62
C LYS A 37 7.77 3.52 12.00
N THR A 38 8.80 4.28 12.36
CA THR A 38 9.09 5.57 11.71
C THR A 38 9.26 5.34 10.21
N PRO A 39 8.76 6.26 9.35
CA PRO A 39 8.99 6.18 7.91
C PRO A 39 10.48 6.27 7.53
N ASP A 40 11.38 6.52 8.47
CA ASP A 40 12.83 6.41 8.25
C ASP A 40 13.28 4.97 7.99
N ASN A 41 12.54 3.97 8.48
CA ASN A 41 12.75 2.58 8.06
C ASN A 41 12.19 2.28 6.65
N GLN A 42 11.60 3.29 5.98
CA GLN A 42 11.36 3.27 4.52
C GLN A 42 12.53 3.88 3.75
N VAL A 43 13.52 4.50 4.39
CA VAL A 43 14.69 5.07 3.69
C VAL A 43 15.61 3.97 3.17
N SER A 44 15.66 2.79 3.82
CA SER A 44 16.35 1.62 3.28
C SER A 44 15.62 0.95 2.11
N LEU A 45 14.31 1.21 1.92
CA LEU A 45 13.58 0.79 0.72
C LEU A 45 13.64 1.87 -0.38
N LYS A 46 13.77 3.15 -0.03
CA LYS A 46 13.92 4.23 -1.02
C LYS A 46 15.22 4.16 -1.79
N SER A 47 16.32 3.71 -1.18
CA SER A 47 17.60 3.51 -1.89
C SER A 47 17.59 2.35 -2.88
N GLN A 48 16.57 1.47 -2.85
CA GLN A 48 16.34 0.42 -3.86
C GLN A 48 15.36 0.88 -4.97
N LEU A 49 14.72 2.03 -4.82
CA LEU A 49 13.85 2.61 -5.86
C LEU A 49 14.65 3.36 -6.95
N ASP A 50 15.94 3.65 -6.74
CA ASP A 50 16.82 4.24 -7.75
C ASP A 50 17.31 3.22 -8.80
N THR A 51 17.15 1.93 -8.54
CA THR A 51 17.11 0.95 -9.62
C THR A 51 15.73 1.05 -10.26
N ASN A 52 15.65 1.65 -11.45
CA ASN A 52 14.44 1.69 -12.27
C ASN A 52 13.83 0.27 -12.35
N LEU A 53 12.85 -0.01 -11.47
CA LEU A 53 12.25 -1.34 -11.31
C LEU A 53 11.48 -1.77 -12.56
N TYR A 54 11.13 -0.80 -13.41
CA TYR A 54 10.34 -1.01 -14.62
C TYR A 54 10.90 -0.15 -15.75
N PRO A 55 12.05 -0.54 -16.34
CA PRO A 55 12.72 0.26 -17.37
C PRO A 55 11.88 0.45 -18.63
N LEU A 56 10.79 -0.33 -18.77
CA LEU A 56 9.85 -0.27 -19.88
C LEU A 56 8.50 0.40 -19.50
N HIS A 57 8.32 0.87 -18.26
CA HIS A 57 7.14 1.63 -17.88
C HIS A 57 7.12 2.94 -18.67
N ASP A 58 5.99 3.27 -19.29
CA ASP A 58 5.82 4.45 -20.16
C ASP A 58 6.73 4.52 -21.41
N THR A 59 7.48 3.47 -21.73
CA THR A 59 8.25 3.41 -22.98
C THR A 59 7.36 2.97 -24.13
N GLN A 60 7.26 3.78 -25.17
CA GLN A 60 6.64 3.38 -26.44
C GLN A 60 7.64 2.65 -27.33
N PRO A 61 7.20 1.78 -28.25
CA PRO A 61 5.81 1.50 -28.60
C PRO A 61 5.33 0.12 -28.16
N TYR A 62 4.32 0.07 -27.28
CA TYR A 62 3.42 -1.09 -27.19
C TYR A 62 2.35 -0.92 -28.26
N ARG A 63 2.65 -1.35 -29.49
CA ARG A 63 1.62 -1.45 -30.54
C ARG A 63 1.34 -2.92 -30.75
N TYR A 64 0.14 -3.34 -30.37
CA TYR A 64 -0.40 -4.61 -30.80
C TYR A 64 -1.09 -4.38 -32.14
N GLU A 65 -0.57 -4.98 -33.20
CA GLU A 65 -1.34 -5.12 -34.44
C GLU A 65 -2.47 -6.08 -34.14
N ASP A 66 -3.70 -5.61 -34.36
CA ASP A 66 -4.93 -6.41 -34.32
C ASP A 66 -5.01 -7.42 -33.16
N PRO A 67 -4.94 -6.97 -31.89
CA PRO A 67 -4.82 -7.84 -30.71
C PRO A 67 -5.99 -8.80 -30.47
N THR A 68 -7.09 -8.59 -31.19
CA THR A 68 -8.31 -9.37 -31.08
C THR A 68 -8.63 -10.13 -32.36
N GLU A 69 -7.73 -10.13 -33.36
CA GLU A 69 -7.94 -10.94 -34.54
C GLU A 69 -7.93 -12.43 -34.17
N PRO A 70 -8.88 -13.22 -34.69
CA PRO A 70 -8.91 -14.65 -34.46
C PRO A 70 -7.62 -15.28 -35.00
N VAL A 71 -6.93 -16.04 -34.14
CA VAL A 71 -5.86 -16.93 -34.59
C VAL A 71 -6.45 -17.89 -35.63
N ALA A 72 -5.79 -18.00 -36.78
CA ALA A 72 -6.25 -18.83 -37.89
C ALA A 72 -6.50 -20.27 -37.39
N LEU A 73 -7.50 -20.95 -37.96
CA LEU A 73 -7.95 -22.24 -37.44
C LEU A 73 -6.84 -23.30 -37.50
N GLU A 74 -5.92 -23.12 -38.44
CA GLU A 74 -4.74 -23.96 -38.69
C GLU A 74 -3.66 -23.82 -37.59
N ASP A 75 -3.64 -22.71 -36.86
CA ASP A 75 -2.65 -22.39 -35.82
C ASP A 75 -3.07 -22.90 -34.42
N TRP A 76 -4.22 -23.58 -34.32
CA TRP A 76 -4.65 -24.21 -33.07
C TRP A 76 -3.97 -25.58 -32.90
N GLU A 77 -3.00 -25.67 -31.99
CA GLU A 77 -2.28 -26.92 -31.70
C GLU A 77 -3.20 -28.09 -31.29
N VAL A 78 -4.40 -27.82 -30.77
CA VAL A 78 -5.39 -28.85 -30.41
C VAL A 78 -6.00 -29.56 -31.63
N LEU A 79 -5.87 -28.99 -32.82
CA LEU A 79 -6.40 -29.54 -34.08
C LEU A 79 -5.34 -30.29 -34.91
N GLN A 80 -4.10 -30.36 -34.42
CA GLN A 80 -2.97 -31.10 -35.00
C GLN A 80 -2.87 -32.51 -34.38
#